data_AF-A0A961WE46-F1
#
_entry.id   AF-A0A961WE46-F1
#
_cell.length_a   1.000
_cell.length_b   1.000
_cell.length_c   1.000
_cell.angle_alpha   90.00
_cell.angle_beta   90.00
_cell.angle_gamma   90.00
#
_symmetry.space_group_name_H-M   'P 1'
#
loop_
_entity.id
_entity.type
_entity.pdbx_description
1 polymer ?
#
loop_
_entity_poly.entity_id
_entity_poly.type
_entity_poly.pdbx_seq_one_letter_code
_entity_poly.pdbx_strand_id
1 'polypeptide(L)'
;METDPKISRNPWGIPNLGFGIGLRTVHFSRILNTWPAVDWFEVISENFMDSGGRPRGVLDRIAERYPIVMHGVSLSIGSTDPINREYLSKLKRLADEVQPCWVSDHLCWTGVLGKNTHDLLPMPLTEESLAHVAARV
;
A
#
# COMPACT_ATOMS: atom_id res chain seq x y z
N MET A 1 35.62 6.62 -1.28
CA MET A 1 34.48 5.68 -1.17
C MET A 1 33.25 6.48 -1.52
N GLU A 2 32.83 6.39 -2.78
CA GLU A 2 31.76 7.20 -3.35
C GLU A 2 30.42 6.65 -2.84
N THR A 3 29.69 7.45 -2.07
CA THR A 3 28.40 7.05 -1.51
C THR A 3 27.39 6.96 -2.65
N ASP A 4 26.76 5.79 -2.82
CA ASP A 4 25.68 5.58 -3.79
C ASP A 4 24.61 6.67 -3.63
N PRO A 5 24.33 7.49 -4.67
CA PRO A 5 23.38 8.60 -4.58
C PRO A 5 21.94 8.15 -4.25
N LYS A 6 21.65 6.85 -4.26
CA LYS A 6 20.32 6.29 -3.91
C LYS A 6 20.12 5.98 -2.42
N ILE A 7 21.15 6.05 -1.57
CA ILE A 7 20.97 5.93 -0.12
C ILE A 7 20.65 7.31 0.44
N SER A 8 19.38 7.54 0.77
CA SER A 8 18.92 8.77 1.37
C SER A 8 19.63 9.04 2.71
N ARG A 9 19.99 10.30 2.95
CA ARG A 9 20.38 10.81 4.28
C ARG A 9 19.17 10.97 5.22
N ASN A 10 18.19 10.05 5.21
CA ASN A 10 17.17 10.04 6.25
C ASN A 10 17.75 9.35 7.50
N PRO A 11 17.40 9.82 8.73
CA PRO A 11 17.97 9.31 9.97
C PRO A 11 17.62 7.83 10.24
N TRP A 12 16.77 7.24 9.42
CA TRP A 12 16.22 5.89 9.57
C TRP A 12 16.86 4.88 8.62
N GLY A 13 17.78 5.30 7.74
CA GLY A 13 18.43 4.43 6.76
C GLY A 13 17.50 3.83 5.70
N ILE A 14 16.30 4.39 5.53
CA ILE A 14 15.28 3.88 4.60
C ILE A 14 15.58 4.40 3.17
N PRO A 15 15.36 3.60 2.10
CA PRO A 15 15.58 4.03 0.72
C PRO A 15 14.85 5.34 0.37
N ASN A 16 15.49 6.23 -0.41
CA ASN A 16 14.75 7.30 -1.09
C ASN A 16 14.22 6.75 -2.40
N LEU A 17 12.90 6.61 -2.52
CA LEU A 17 12.31 6.18 -3.79
C LEU A 17 12.18 7.32 -4.79
N GLY A 18 12.32 8.59 -4.40
CA GLY A 18 12.07 9.74 -5.29
C GLY A 18 10.59 10.08 -5.41
N PHE A 19 10.15 10.51 -6.58
CA PHE A 19 8.78 10.97 -6.83
C PHE A 19 7.89 9.85 -7.38
N GLY A 20 6.80 9.57 -6.66
CA GLY A 20 5.84 8.54 -7.00
C GLY A 20 4.61 9.06 -7.71
N ILE A 21 3.98 8.18 -8.51
CA ILE A 21 2.68 8.44 -9.13
C ILE A 21 1.73 7.30 -8.82
N GLY A 22 0.46 7.62 -8.53
CA GLY A 22 -0.60 6.63 -8.40
C GLY A 22 -0.85 5.88 -9.71
N LEU A 23 -0.66 4.57 -9.69
CA LEU A 23 -0.98 3.71 -10.82
C LEU A 23 -2.51 3.57 -10.93
N ARG A 24 -3.06 4.04 -12.04
CA ARG A 24 -4.50 4.01 -12.34
C ARG A 24 -4.71 3.36 -13.71
N THR A 25 -5.80 2.61 -13.85
CA THR A 25 -6.12 1.81 -15.05
C THR A 25 -6.14 2.64 -16.33
N VAL A 26 -6.60 3.89 -16.25
CA VAL A 26 -6.63 4.86 -17.37
C VAL A 26 -5.23 5.17 -17.94
N HIS A 27 -4.17 4.96 -17.17
CA HIS A 27 -2.79 5.25 -17.59
C HIS A 27 -2.03 4.01 -18.09
N PHE A 28 -2.59 2.80 -17.93
CA PHE A 28 -1.88 1.55 -18.24
C PHE A 28 -1.35 1.50 -19.67
N SER A 29 -2.20 1.81 -20.65
CA SER A 29 -1.79 1.79 -22.06
C SER A 29 -0.67 2.78 -22.35
N ARG A 30 -0.69 3.97 -21.75
CA ARG A 30 0.38 4.96 -21.93
C ARG A 30 1.68 4.46 -21.32
N ILE A 31 1.64 3.99 -20.07
CA ILE A 31 2.82 3.52 -19.34
C ILE A 31 3.49 2.36 -20.10
N LEU A 32 2.72 1.36 -20.52
CA LEU A 32 3.26 0.18 -21.22
C LEU A 32 3.82 0.48 -22.62
N ASN A 33 3.36 1.56 -23.25
CA ASN A 33 3.82 1.97 -24.58
C ASN A 33 5.02 2.93 -24.51
N THR A 34 5.11 3.77 -23.48
CA THR A 34 6.10 4.86 -23.43
C THR A 34 7.16 4.70 -22.34
N TRP A 35 6.96 3.83 -21.35
CA TRP A 35 7.86 3.64 -20.21
C TRP A 35 8.38 4.97 -19.64
N PRO A 36 7.48 5.84 -19.14
CA PRO A 36 7.86 7.19 -18.72
C PRO A 36 8.91 7.16 -17.60
N ALA A 37 9.70 8.23 -17.52
CA ALA A 37 10.62 8.45 -16.41
C ALA A 37 9.83 8.81 -15.15
N VAL A 38 9.55 7.81 -14.32
CA VAL A 38 8.89 7.90 -13.01
C VAL A 38 9.71 7.05 -12.05
N ASP A 39 9.96 7.53 -10.84
CA ASP A 39 10.85 6.83 -9.92
C ASP A 39 10.18 5.59 -9.30
N TRP A 40 8.87 5.65 -9.02
CA TRP A 40 8.08 4.53 -8.50
C TRP A 40 6.57 4.71 -8.71
N PHE A 41 5.81 3.61 -8.60
CA PHE A 41 4.34 3.62 -8.70
C PHE A 41 3.66 3.16 -7.42
N GLU A 42 2.56 3.83 -7.06
CA GLU A 42 1.69 3.42 -5.96
C GLU A 42 0.48 2.62 -6.48
N VAL A 43 0.16 1.50 -5.85
CA VAL A 43 -1.09 0.77 -6.06
C VAL A 43 -1.98 0.78 -4.82
N ILE A 44 -3.30 0.83 -5.04
CA ILE A 44 -4.27 0.51 -3.98
C ILE A 44 -4.36 -1.01 -3.88
N SER A 45 -3.91 -1.57 -2.76
CA SER A 45 -3.70 -3.02 -2.59
C SER A 45 -4.96 -3.83 -2.88
N GLU A 46 -6.12 -3.36 -2.40
CA GLU A 46 -7.43 -4.01 -2.52
C GLU A 46 -7.86 -4.19 -3.97
N ASN A 47 -7.43 -3.31 -4.89
CA ASN A 47 -7.70 -3.46 -6.32
C ASN A 47 -6.99 -4.67 -6.93
N PHE A 48 -6.00 -5.25 -6.22
CA PHE A 48 -5.14 -6.33 -6.69
C PHE A 48 -5.16 -7.60 -5.82
N MET A 49 -5.77 -7.56 -4.63
CA MET A 49 -5.81 -8.71 -3.70
C MET A 49 -6.59 -9.92 -4.26
N ASP A 50 -7.73 -9.64 -4.89
CA ASP A 50 -8.65 -10.65 -5.45
C ASP A 50 -8.84 -10.47 -6.97
N SER A 51 -8.06 -9.60 -7.62
CA SER A 51 -8.16 -9.39 -9.06
C SER A 51 -7.22 -10.29 -9.86
N GLY A 52 -7.73 -10.82 -10.96
CA GLY A 52 -6.98 -11.56 -11.96
C GLY A 52 -7.06 -10.90 -13.34
N GLY A 53 -6.41 -11.50 -14.33
CA GLY A 53 -6.49 -11.06 -15.72
C GLY A 53 -5.69 -9.78 -16.01
N ARG A 54 -6.23 -8.92 -16.88
CA ARG A 54 -5.48 -7.80 -17.46
C ARG A 54 -4.87 -6.84 -16.41
N PRO A 55 -5.59 -6.35 -15.38
CA PRO A 55 -5.01 -5.43 -14.42
C PRO A 55 -3.81 -6.02 -13.69
N ARG A 56 -3.89 -7.30 -13.32
CA ARG A 56 -2.81 -8.01 -12.65
C ARG A 56 -1.59 -8.18 -13.56
N GLY A 57 -1.79 -8.65 -14.79
CA GLY A 57 -0.68 -8.78 -15.74
C GLY A 57 -0.04 -7.44 -16.13
N VAL A 58 -0.77 -6.32 -16.05
CA VAL A 58 -0.17 -4.98 -16.21
C VAL A 58 0.68 -4.61 -15.00
N LEU A 59 0.20 -4.86 -13.78
CA LEU A 59 0.97 -4.63 -12.57
C LEU A 59 2.28 -5.43 -12.59
N ASP A 60 2.22 -6.72 -12.90
CA ASP A 60 3.42 -7.57 -12.95
C ASP A 60 4.47 -7.01 -13.93
N ARG A 61 4.05 -6.60 -15.13
CA ARG A 61 4.93 -5.97 -16.14
C ARG A 61 5.49 -4.61 -15.73
N ILE A 62 4.77 -3.85 -14.90
CA ILE A 62 5.25 -2.58 -14.38
C ILE A 62 6.24 -2.84 -13.23
N ALA A 63 5.95 -3.80 -12.35
CA ALA A 63 6.81 -4.20 -11.24
C ALA A 63 8.17 -4.76 -11.69
N GLU A 64 8.24 -5.37 -12.89
CA GLU A 64 9.50 -5.78 -13.53
C GLU A 64 10.46 -4.60 -13.80
N ARG A 65 9.96 -3.36 -13.88
CA ARG A 65 10.73 -2.19 -14.33
C ARG A 65 10.76 -1.04 -13.35
N TYR A 66 9.74 -0.90 -12.52
CA TYR A 66 9.60 0.17 -11.55
C TYR A 66 9.41 -0.39 -10.15
N PRO A 67 10.03 0.24 -9.14
CA PRO A 67 9.63 0.03 -7.76
C PRO A 67 8.13 0.24 -7.57
N ILE A 68 7.50 -0.64 -6.79
CA ILE A 68 6.09 -0.54 -6.43
C ILE A 68 5.97 -0.24 -4.94
N VAL A 69 5.03 0.62 -4.59
CA VAL A 69 4.55 0.80 -3.22
C VAL A 69 3.08 0.38 -3.18
N MET A 70 2.73 -0.36 -2.14
CA MET A 70 1.37 -0.80 -1.89
C MET A 70 0.75 0.06 -0.78
N HIS A 71 -0.44 0.59 -1.05
CA HIS A 71 -1.20 1.38 -0.11
C HIS A 71 -2.58 0.74 0.09
N GLY A 72 -2.93 0.38 1.31
CA GLY A 72 -4.23 -0.14 1.69
C GLY A 72 -5.19 0.97 2.11
N VAL A 73 -6.48 0.71 1.96
CA VAL A 73 -7.58 1.61 2.35
C VAL A 73 -8.65 0.92 3.20
N SER A 74 -8.45 -0.37 3.53
CA SER A 74 -9.47 -1.21 4.17
C SER A 74 -8.99 -1.99 5.40
N LEU A 75 -7.74 -1.82 5.87
CA LEU A 75 -7.25 -2.55 7.06
C LEU A 75 -8.09 -2.27 8.31
N SER A 76 -8.60 -1.03 8.46
CA SER A 76 -9.46 -0.63 9.57
C SER A 76 -8.82 -0.91 10.95
N ILE A 77 -7.52 -0.61 11.10
CA ILE A 77 -6.73 -0.96 12.29
C ILE A 77 -7.29 -0.34 13.58
N GLY A 78 -7.98 0.80 13.47
CA GLY A 78 -8.64 1.50 14.56
C GLY A 78 -9.98 0.91 15.00
N SER A 79 -10.57 -0.02 14.24
CA SER A 79 -11.86 -0.62 14.58
C SER A 79 -11.79 -1.41 15.88
N THR A 80 -12.91 -1.55 16.58
CA THR A 80 -13.02 -2.44 17.74
C THR A 80 -13.25 -3.90 17.35
N ASP A 81 -13.66 -4.17 16.12
CA ASP A 81 -13.77 -5.54 15.59
C ASP A 81 -12.38 -6.24 15.60
N PRO A 82 -12.34 -7.58 15.67
CA PRO A 82 -11.09 -8.31 15.53
C PRO A 82 -10.39 -8.01 14.20
N ILE A 83 -9.05 -8.05 14.20
CA ILE A 83 -8.26 -7.89 12.97
C ILE A 83 -8.68 -8.95 11.94
N ASN A 84 -9.00 -8.51 10.73
CA ASN A 84 -9.40 -9.40 9.64
C ASN A 84 -8.19 -10.19 9.11
N ARG A 85 -8.04 -11.43 9.59
CA ARG A 85 -6.94 -12.33 9.19
C ARG A 85 -7.01 -12.76 7.73
N GLU A 86 -8.19 -12.81 7.13
CA GLU A 86 -8.34 -13.11 5.71
C GLU A 86 -7.78 -11.96 4.86
N TYR A 87 -8.12 -10.72 5.19
CA TYR A 87 -7.56 -9.52 4.55
C TYR A 87 -6.03 -9.52 4.63
N LEU A 88 -5.46 -9.73 5.83
CA LEU A 88 -4.00 -9.78 5.99
C LEU A 88 -3.34 -10.90 5.19
N SER A 89 -4.01 -12.05 5.07
CA SER A 89 -3.49 -13.17 4.26
C SER A 89 -3.48 -12.82 2.77
N LYS A 90 -4.52 -12.13 2.27
CA LYS A 90 -4.58 -11.63 0.89
C LYS A 90 -3.55 -10.53 0.62
N LEU A 91 -3.41 -9.57 1.54
CA LEU A 91 -2.40 -8.52 1.48
C LEU A 91 -1.00 -9.11 1.44
N LYS A 92 -0.71 -10.07 2.33
CA LYS A 92 0.58 -10.77 2.38
C LYS A 92 0.87 -11.49 1.07
N ARG A 93 -0.10 -12.26 0.54
CA ARG A 93 0.07 -12.95 -0.75
C ARG A 93 0.42 -11.96 -1.87
N LEU A 94 -0.32 -10.86 -1.96
CA LEU A 94 -0.05 -9.84 -2.97
C LEU A 94 1.33 -9.21 -2.78
N ALA A 95 1.73 -8.90 -1.54
CA ALA A 95 3.05 -8.36 -1.25
C ALA A 95 4.18 -9.35 -1.57
N ASP A 96 3.98 -10.64 -1.30
CA ASP A 96 4.93 -11.70 -1.65
C ASP A 96 5.09 -11.82 -3.18
N GLU A 97 4.04 -11.56 -3.96
CA GLU A 97 4.07 -11.61 -5.42
C GLU A 97 4.63 -10.33 -6.06
N VAL A 98 4.27 -9.15 -5.52
CA VAL A 98 4.66 -7.83 -6.06
C VAL A 98 6.04 -7.38 -5.58
N GLN A 99 6.48 -7.87 -4.41
CA GLN A 99 7.72 -7.43 -3.75
C GLN A 99 7.82 -5.90 -3.63
N PRO A 100 6.83 -5.22 -3.01
CA PRO A 100 6.81 -3.77 -2.94
C PRO A 100 7.93 -3.25 -2.04
N CYS A 101 8.40 -2.04 -2.32
CA CYS A 101 9.35 -1.37 -1.45
C CYS A 101 8.73 -1.06 -0.08
N TRP A 102 7.47 -0.62 -0.07
CA TRP A 102 6.72 -0.30 1.15
C TRP A 102 5.27 -0.80 1.07
N VAL A 103 4.71 -1.12 2.24
CA VAL A 103 3.28 -1.37 2.44
C VAL A 103 2.80 -0.40 3.51
N SER A 104 1.75 0.36 3.23
CA SER A 104 1.16 1.33 4.15
C SER A 104 -0.35 1.25 4.17
N ASP A 105 -0.98 1.80 5.19
CA ASP A 105 -2.44 1.93 5.33
C ASP A 105 -2.75 3.13 6.24
N HIS A 106 -4.02 3.33 6.57
CA HIS A 106 -4.50 4.45 7.37
C HIS A 106 -4.71 4.08 8.84
N LEU A 107 -4.30 4.98 9.74
CA LEU A 107 -4.72 4.96 11.14
C LEU A 107 -6.17 5.46 11.26
N CYS A 108 -7.12 4.60 10.91
CA CYS A 108 -8.54 4.88 10.93
C CYS A 108 -9.35 3.60 11.20
N TRP A 109 -10.66 3.75 11.28
CA TRP A 109 -11.59 2.63 11.19
C TRP A 109 -12.52 2.86 9.99
N THR A 110 -12.86 1.79 9.28
CA THR A 110 -13.70 1.84 8.08
C THR A 110 -15.01 1.09 8.28
N GLY A 111 -15.31 0.69 9.52
CA GLY A 111 -16.43 -0.17 9.85
C GLY A 111 -16.36 -0.79 11.24
N VAL A 112 -17.51 -1.27 11.71
CA VAL A 112 -17.68 -1.96 13.00
C VAL A 112 -18.88 -2.91 12.93
N LEU A 113 -18.90 -3.96 13.76
CA LEU A 113 -19.92 -5.01 13.76
C LEU A 113 -20.07 -5.68 12.38
N GLY A 114 -18.96 -5.84 11.67
CA GLY A 114 -18.93 -6.43 10.32
C GLY A 114 -19.55 -5.55 9.22
N LYS A 115 -19.88 -4.28 9.49
CA LYS A 115 -20.39 -3.33 8.49
C LYS A 115 -19.31 -2.34 8.09
N ASN A 116 -18.98 -2.31 6.80
CA ASN A 116 -18.04 -1.35 6.22
C ASN A 116 -18.79 -0.06 5.83
N THR A 117 -18.21 1.09 6.12
CA THR A 117 -18.76 2.43 5.80
C THR A 117 -18.24 2.97 4.48
N HIS A 118 -17.22 2.35 3.90
CA HIS A 118 -16.47 2.81 2.72
C HIS A 118 -15.77 4.16 2.89
N ASP A 119 -15.69 4.63 4.14
CA ASP A 119 -15.06 5.89 4.55
C ASP A 119 -13.92 5.62 5.53
N LEU A 120 -12.92 6.50 5.56
CA LEU A 120 -11.84 6.48 6.54
C LEU A 120 -12.25 7.32 7.77
N LEU A 121 -12.88 6.68 8.76
CA LEU A 121 -13.42 7.38 9.92
C LEU A 121 -12.31 7.68 10.95
N PRO A 122 -12.29 8.89 11.52
CA PRO A 122 -11.21 9.31 12.40
C PRO A 122 -11.24 8.56 13.72
N MET A 123 -10.05 8.40 14.30
CA MET A 123 -9.87 7.95 15.67
C MET A 123 -9.96 9.12 16.66
N PRO A 124 -10.62 8.97 17.81
CA PRO A 124 -10.49 9.92 18.91
C PRO A 124 -9.02 10.00 19.35
N LEU A 125 -8.48 11.20 19.54
CA LEU A 125 -7.11 11.42 19.99
C LEU A 125 -7.01 11.28 21.52
N THR A 126 -7.05 10.05 22.02
CA THR A 126 -6.99 9.71 23.45
C THR A 126 -5.96 8.62 23.72
N GLU A 127 -5.49 8.53 24.96
CA GLU A 127 -4.59 7.44 25.41
C GLU A 127 -5.23 6.06 25.23
N GLU A 128 -6.55 5.95 25.39
CA GLU A 128 -7.29 4.72 25.15
C GLU A 128 -7.22 4.29 23.69
N SER A 129 -7.47 5.20 22.74
CA SER A 129 -7.33 4.92 21.31
C SER A 129 -5.90 4.56 20.93
N LEU A 130 -4.90 5.24 21.53
CA LEU A 130 -3.50 4.93 21.32
C LEU A 130 -3.17 3.51 21.79
N ALA A 131 -3.55 3.17 23.03
CA ALA A 131 -3.33 1.84 23.59
C ALA A 131 -4.03 0.75 22.77
N HIS A 132 -5.26 1.01 22.32
CA HIS A 132 -6.04 0.11 21.46
C HIS A 132 -5.32 -0.21 20.15
N VAL A 133 -4.84 0.81 19.43
CA VAL A 133 -4.17 0.58 18.14
C VAL A 133 -2.76 0.04 18.32
N ALA A 134 -2.01 0.51 19.33
CA ALA A 134 -0.66 0.01 19.59
C ALA A 134 -0.63 -1.50 19.87
N ALA A 135 -1.68 -2.06 20.50
CA ALA A 135 -1.81 -3.50 20.73
C ALA A 135 -2.12 -4.33 19.46
N ARG A 136 -2.40 -3.66 18.33
CA ARG A 136 -2.80 -4.28 17.05
C ARG A 136 -1.70 -4.25 15.99
N VAL A 137 -0.56 -3.62 16.28
CA VAL A 137 0.60 -3.46 15.38
C VAL A 137 1.74 -4.37 15.81
#